data_AF-A0A1Q8ZAD1-F1
#
_entry.id   AF-A0A1Q8ZAD1-F1
#
_cell.length_a   1.000
_cell.length_b   1.000
_cell.length_c   1.000
_cell.angle_alpha   90.00
_cell.angle_beta   90.00
_cell.angle_gamma   90.00
#
_symmetry.space_group_name_H-M   'P 1'
#
loop_
_entity.id
_entity.type
_entity.pdbx_description
1 polymer ?
#
loop_
_entity_poly.entity_id
_entity_poly.type
_entity_poly.pdbx_seq_one_letter_code
_entity_poly.pdbx_strand_id
1 'polypeptide(L)' 'MTKEKPDAVADYVDRTAALMDLPLQPEHRPGVIANLTRITEIARLVTEFPLSEDIEIAPIFKP' A
#
# COMPACT_ATOMS: atom_id res chain seq x y z
N MET A 1 -16.67 -10.14 -22.72
CA MET A 1 -15.50 -10.71 -22.03
C MET A 1 -14.86 -9.59 -21.23
N THR A 2 -15.25 -9.46 -19.97
CA THR A 2 -14.63 -8.52 -19.04
C THR A 2 -13.19 -8.99 -18.85
N LYS A 3 -12.21 -8.21 -19.33
CA LYS A 3 -10.79 -8.48 -19.01
C LYS A 3 -10.69 -8.56 -17.48
N GLU A 4 -10.23 -9.69 -16.96
CA GLU A 4 -9.85 -9.79 -15.55
C GLU A 4 -8.88 -8.65 -15.26
N LYS A 5 -9.18 -7.85 -14.23
CA LYS A 5 -8.23 -6.86 -13.74
C LYS A 5 -6.99 -7.61 -13.28
N PRO A 6 -5.78 -7.15 -13.62
CA PRO A 6 -4.57 -7.63 -12.98
C PRO A 6 -4.75 -7.60 -11.46
N ASP A 7 -4.12 -8.53 -10.75
CA ASP A 7 -4.03 -8.45 -9.29
C ASP A 7 -3.41 -7.10 -8.91
N ALA A 8 -4.26 -6.18 -8.46
CA ALA A 8 -3.89 -4.79 -8.26
C ALA A 8 -2.78 -4.64 -7.21
N VAL A 9 -2.70 -5.57 -6.26
CA VAL A 9 -1.64 -5.58 -5.24
C VAL A 9 -0.32 -6.04 -5.84
N ALA A 10 -0.32 -7.10 -6.65
CA ALA A 10 0.88 -7.58 -7.31
C ALA A 10 1.49 -6.52 -8.25
N ASP A 11 0.66 -5.86 -9.06
CA ASP A 11 1.09 -4.77 -9.94
C ASP A 11 1.64 -3.57 -9.14
N TYR A 12 1.00 -3.25 -8.01
CA TYR A 12 1.46 -2.18 -7.13
C TYR A 12 2.82 -2.51 -6.50
N VAL A 13 3.02 -3.75 -6.04
CA VAL A 13 4.29 -4.22 -5.47
C VAL A 13 5.42 -4.08 -6.48
N ASP A 14 5.23 -4.59 -7.70
CA ASP A 14 6.29 -4.58 -8.72
C ASP A 14 6.67 -3.15 -9.13
N ARG A 15 5.67 -2.26 -9.31
CA ARG A 15 5.92 -0.86 -9.68
C ARG A 15 6.57 -0.06 -8.55
N THR A 16 6.15 -0.31 -7.31
CA THR A 16 6.71 0.41 -6.14
C THR A 16 8.14 -0.03 -5.86
N ALA A 17 8.43 -1.33 -5.98
CA ALA A 17 9.79 -1.86 -5.89
C ALA A 17 10.73 -1.21 -6.93
N ALA A 18 10.27 -1.06 -8.18
CA ALA A 18 11.01 -0.37 -9.23
C ALA A 18 11.19 1.13 -8.94
N LEU A 19 10.14 1.81 -8.45
CA LEU A 19 10.20 3.24 -8.11
C LEU A 19 11.18 3.53 -6.96
N MET A 20 11.28 2.62 -6.00
CA MET A 20 12.16 2.74 -4.82
C MET A 20 13.60 2.27 -5.07
N ASP A 21 13.91 1.80 -6.28
CA ASP A 21 15.18 1.11 -6.59
C ASP A 21 15.47 -0.04 -5.61
N LEU A 22 14.42 -0.79 -5.26
CA LEU A 22 14.45 -1.91 -4.32
C LEU A 22 14.09 -3.20 -5.06
N PRO A 23 15.03 -3.84 -5.78
CA PRO A 23 14.74 -5.05 -6.54
C PRO A 23 14.32 -6.20 -5.62
N LEU A 24 13.12 -6.75 -5.87
CA LEU A 24 12.61 -7.90 -5.14
C LEU A 24 13.15 -9.19 -5.76
N GLN A 25 13.87 -9.96 -4.96
CA GLN A 25 14.25 -11.31 -5.36
C GLN A 25 13.00 -12.18 -5.55
N PRO A 26 12.99 -13.09 -6.54
CA PRO A 26 11.81 -13.91 -6.86
C PRO A 26 11.24 -14.66 -5.65
N GLU A 27 12.09 -15.08 -4.72
CA GLU A 27 11.73 -15.82 -3.51
C GLU A 27 10.98 -14.95 -2.50
N HIS A 28 11.17 -13.63 -2.52
CA HIS A 28 10.53 -12.70 -1.59
C HIS A 28 9.20 -12.15 -2.11
N ARG A 29 9.04 -12.06 -3.44
CA ARG A 29 7.87 -11.45 -4.08
C ARG A 29 6.53 -12.01 -3.58
N PRO A 30 6.31 -13.34 -3.47
CA PRO A 30 5.04 -13.88 -2.97
C PRO A 30 4.74 -13.45 -1.53
N GLY A 31 5.77 -13.40 -0.67
CA GLY A 31 5.63 -12.98 0.72
C GLY A 31 5.30 -11.49 0.85
N VAL A 32 5.92 -10.64 0.04
CA VAL A 32 5.64 -9.21 -0.01
C VAL A 32 4.19 -8.95 -0.44
N ILE A 33 3.71 -9.63 -1.48
CA ILE A 33 2.32 -9.53 -1.94
C ILE A 33 1.36 -9.94 -0.82
N ALA A 34 1.57 -11.11 -0.20
CA ALA A 34 0.69 -11.60 0.87
C ALA A 34 0.63 -10.65 2.07
N ASN A 35 1.77 -10.05 2.45
CA ASN A 35 1.82 -9.10 3.56
C ASN A 35 1.17 -7.76 3.19
N LEU A 36 1.38 -7.26 1.97
CA LEU A 36 0.76 -6.00 1.54
C LEU A 36 -0.77 -6.15 1.44
N THR A 37 -1.27 -7.28 0.93
CA THR A 37 -2.71 -7.59 0.93
C THR A 37 -3.27 -7.52 2.36
N ARG A 38 -2.63 -8.19 3.32
CA ARG A 38 -3.06 -8.14 4.73
C ARG A 38 -3.01 -6.73 5.32
N ILE A 39 -1.96 -5.96 5.02
CA ILE A 39 -1.85 -4.57 5.46
C ILE A 39 -3.01 -3.73 4.92
N THR A 40 -3.38 -3.90 3.64
CA THR A 40 -4.48 -3.14 3.04
C THR A 40 -5.84 -3.46 3.68
N GLU A 41 -6.07 -4.71 4.07
CA GLU A 41 -7.29 -5.11 4.81
C GLU A 41 -7.37 -4.44 6.18
N ILE A 42 -6.26 -4.41 6.92
CA ILE A 42 -6.19 -3.75 8.25
C ILE A 42 -6.30 -2.24 8.12
N ALA A 43 -5.59 -1.64 7.16
CA ALA A 43 -5.60 -0.20 6.91
C ALA A 43 -7.00 0.33 6.62
N ARG A 44 -7.85 -0.49 5.99
CA ARG A 44 -9.25 -0.16 5.69
C ARG A 44 -10.04 0.30 6.92
N LEU A 45 -9.75 -0.30 8.09
CA LEU A 45 -10.38 0.07 9.36
C LEU A 45 -10.12 1.53 9.76
N VAL A 46 -9.05 2.14 9.25
CA VAL A 46 -8.65 3.51 9.56
C VAL A 46 -8.92 4.46 8.39
N THR A 47 -8.63 4.03 7.15
CA THR A 47 -8.75 4.88 5.97
C THR A 47 -10.20 5.14 5.54
N GLU A 48 -11.17 4.37 6.03
CA GLU A 48 -12.60 4.60 5.78
C GLU A 48 -13.24 5.65 6.70
N PHE A 49 -12.54 6.09 7.75
CA PHE A 49 -13.05 7.18 8.59
C PHE A 49 -13.05 8.49 7.79
N PRO A 50 -14.16 9.26 7.82
CA PRO A 50 -14.20 10.56 7.18
C PRO A 50 -13.22 11.50 7.89
N LEU A 51 -12.35 12.15 7.13
CA LEU A 51 -11.44 13.18 7.61
C LEU A 51 -11.98 14.54 7.22
N SER A 52 -12.03 15.46 8.18
CA SER A 52 -12.39 16.86 7.92
C SER A 52 -11.20 17.60 7.32
N GLU A 53 -11.44 18.59 6.47
CA GLU A 53 -10.39 19.38 5.81
C GLU A 53 -9.57 20.23 6.80
N ASP A 54 -10.10 20.50 8.01
CA ASP A 54 -9.44 21.24 9.09
C ASP A 54 -8.67 20.33 10.07
N ILE A 55 -8.61 19.02 9.83
CA ILE A 55 -7.85 18.10 10.67
C ILE A 55 -6.34 18.24 10.41
N GLU A 56 -5.58 18.46 11.48
CA GLU A 56 -4.12 18.60 11.43
C GLU A 56 -3.43 17.39 12.06
N ILE A 57 -2.17 17.15 11.68
CA ILE A 57 -1.36 16.09 12.29
C ILE A 57 -1.09 16.38 13.78
N ALA A 58 -1.23 15.37 14.64
CA ALA A 58 -1.03 15.51 16.08
C ALA A 58 0.36 16.05 16.51
N PRO A 59 1.49 15.63 15.91
CA PRO A 59 2.79 16.19 16.28
C PRO A 59 2.98 17.60 15.71
N ILE A 60 3.19 18.57 16.60
CA ILE A 60 3.54 19.96 16.23
C ILE A 60 5.05 20.11 16.34
N PHE A 61 5.70 20.53 15.25
CA PHE A 61 7.12 20.89 15.26
C PHE A 61 7.37 22.08 16.20
N LYS A 62 8.35 21.94 17.10
CA LYS A 62 8.84 23.02 17.97
C LYS A 62 10.31 23.28 17.61
N PRO A 63 10.68 24.53 17.23
CA PRO A 63 12.05 24.90 16.88
C PRO A 63 13.07 24.66 18.00
#